data_AF-A0A8J7XGS7-F1
#
_entry.id   AF-A0A8J7XGS7-F1
#
_cell.length_a   1.000
_cell.length_b   1.000
_cell.length_c   1.000
_cell.angle_alpha   90.00
_cell.angle_beta   90.00
_cell.angle_gamma   90.00
#
_symmetry.space_group_name_H-M   'P 1'
#
loop_
_entity.id
_entity.type
_entity.pdbx_description
1 polymer ?
#
loop_
_entity_poly.entity_id
_entity_poly.type
_entity_poly.pdbx_seq_one_letter_code
_entity_poly.pdbx_strand_id
1 'polypeptide(L)'
;MRTDIMNMKFVYTLFLLVCVIPTLMSIPSAQATGSLTIRNNVVGYDIFIDGSYVVSSPMETATIHDLAVGPHEVKLTKEDCITVEERVTIRSGATTILEVTMICGGEQPPPEQKDDDEDGIPNQKDNCHNPGCNLVDTRGCPRDSDDDGLNDCEDECPTRKGSPVDKGCPQEEDNDKDRDGYPDDQDACHNPDCSLVDDQGCPLDSDEDGMNDCMDECPQEYGERRDKGCPAEIGEDEDKGEEEREEEREEGEGEGEEERDRDRDRDRDRDGVPDDQDDCDNPDCSLVDDRGCPRDSDGDGLSDCMDNCPDHSGPQGSKGCPQQGSCLGSVLLSLLMVMGFSLRMRVN
;
A
#
# COMPACT_ATOMS: atom_id res chain seq x y z
N MET A 1 27.12 38.83 51.52
CA MET A 1 26.75 39.79 52.59
C MET A 1 26.95 41.19 52.05
N ARG A 2 26.00 42.07 52.39
CA ARG A 2 25.93 43.48 52.00
C ARG A 2 27.12 44.32 52.51
N THR A 3 27.39 45.37 51.74
CA THR A 3 27.79 46.75 52.12
C THR A 3 29.06 47.01 52.95
N ASP A 4 29.88 47.92 52.42
CA ASP A 4 30.29 49.22 53.00
C ASP A 4 31.72 49.58 52.58
N ILE A 5 31.92 50.54 51.68
CA ILE A 5 31.97 52.00 51.89
C ILE A 5 33.33 52.50 52.43
N MET A 6 34.02 53.20 51.52
CA MET A 6 34.81 54.43 51.68
C MET A 6 36.27 54.44 52.19
N ASN A 7 37.10 54.94 51.26
CA ASN A 7 38.03 56.08 51.37
C ASN A 7 39.12 56.05 52.46
N MET A 8 40.37 56.01 52.00
CA MET A 8 41.47 56.67 52.69
C MET A 8 42.44 57.30 51.68
N LYS A 9 42.34 58.62 51.50
CA LYS A 9 43.39 59.44 50.88
C LYS A 9 44.50 59.62 51.91
N PHE A 10 45.75 59.29 51.56
CA PHE A 10 46.92 59.92 52.19
C PHE A 10 48.03 60.08 51.17
N VAL A 11 48.38 61.35 50.95
CA VAL A 11 49.47 61.85 50.13
C VAL A 11 50.75 61.74 50.94
N TYR A 12 51.82 61.14 50.40
CA TYR A 12 53.18 61.41 50.87
C TYR A 12 54.18 61.41 49.69
N THR A 13 54.90 62.52 49.65
CA THR A 13 55.90 62.95 48.69
C THR A 13 57.27 62.26 48.89
N LEU A 14 58.00 62.15 47.77
CA LEU A 14 59.47 62.25 47.65
C LEU A 14 60.33 61.04 48.08
N PHE A 15 60.97 60.35 47.13
CA PHE A 15 62.45 60.19 47.10
C PHE A 15 62.91 59.54 45.77
N LEU A 16 63.98 60.11 45.21
CA LEU A 16 64.72 59.69 44.03
C LEU A 16 65.25 58.24 44.12
N LEU A 17 65.02 57.44 43.08
CA LEU A 17 66.05 56.56 42.53
C LEU A 17 65.70 56.23 41.06
N VAL A 18 66.33 56.95 40.13
CA VAL A 18 66.29 56.59 38.70
C VAL A 18 67.17 55.35 38.54
N CYS A 19 66.55 54.17 38.58
CA CYS A 19 67.18 52.93 38.14
C CYS A 19 66.96 52.83 36.62
N VAL A 20 67.91 53.34 35.83
CA VAL A 20 68.00 53.00 34.40
C VAL A 20 68.50 51.57 34.33
N ILE A 21 67.57 50.61 34.39
CA ILE A 21 67.86 49.23 34.02
C ILE A 21 67.99 49.25 32.49
N PRO A 22 69.16 48.95 31.89
CA PRO A 22 69.20 48.73 30.46
C PRO A 22 68.33 47.51 30.19
N THR A 23 67.15 47.72 29.61
CA THR A 23 66.38 46.64 29.02
C THR A 23 67.29 46.04 27.96
N LEU A 24 67.75 44.82 28.21
CA LEU A 24 68.29 43.94 27.18
C LEU A 24 67.24 43.93 26.07
N MET A 25 67.50 44.71 25.00
CA MET A 25 66.76 44.57 23.77
C MET A 25 67.07 43.17 23.26
N SER A 26 66.13 42.25 23.49
CA SER A 26 66.12 40.96 22.84
C SER A 26 66.14 41.23 21.33
N ILE A 27 67.29 40.99 20.71
CA ILE A 27 67.41 40.99 19.25
C ILE A 27 66.44 39.91 18.77
N PRO A 28 65.42 40.22 17.95
CA PRO A 28 64.58 39.19 17.38
C PRO A 28 65.49 38.27 16.56
N SER A 29 65.54 36.99 16.93
CA SER A 29 66.15 35.95 16.10
C SER A 29 65.48 36.03 14.74
N ALA A 30 66.24 36.33 13.69
CA ALA A 30 65.75 36.25 12.32
C ALA A 30 65.12 34.86 12.15
N GLN A 31 63.79 34.81 12.00
CA GLN A 31 63.11 33.55 11.69
C GLN A 31 63.69 33.05 10.38
N ALA A 32 64.03 31.76 10.33
CA ALA A 32 64.44 31.14 9.09
C ALA A 32 63.29 31.29 8.09
N THR A 33 63.54 31.94 6.96
CA THR A 33 62.56 32.13 5.88
C THR A 33 62.97 31.36 4.62
N GLY A 34 62.02 31.14 3.72
CA GLY A 34 62.23 30.63 2.37
C GLY A 34 61.43 31.43 1.33
N SER A 35 61.37 30.95 0.10
CA SER A 35 60.58 31.56 -0.98
C SER A 35 59.70 30.53 -1.68
N LEU A 36 58.61 30.98 -2.28
CA LEU A 36 57.69 30.19 -3.10
C LEU A 36 57.57 30.83 -4.47
N THR A 37 57.89 30.08 -5.53
CA THR A 37 57.61 30.46 -6.92
C THR A 37 56.42 29.66 -7.41
N ILE A 38 55.37 30.34 -7.82
CA ILE A 38 54.18 29.76 -8.42
C ILE A 38 54.27 29.96 -9.93
N ARG A 39 54.13 28.88 -10.71
CA ARG A 39 54.04 28.89 -12.17
C ARG A 39 52.64 28.44 -12.57
N ASN A 40 51.98 29.21 -13.40
CA ASN A 40 50.59 29.02 -13.78
C ASN A 40 50.43 29.10 -15.31
N ASN A 41 49.43 28.42 -15.86
CA ASN A 41 49.09 28.51 -17.29
C ASN A 41 48.26 29.75 -17.64
N VAL A 42 47.90 30.58 -16.66
CA VAL A 42 47.12 31.82 -16.83
C VAL A 42 47.77 33.01 -16.15
N VAL A 43 47.52 34.21 -16.66
CA VAL A 43 47.91 35.50 -16.06
C VAL A 43 46.76 36.11 -15.26
N GLY A 44 47.05 37.03 -14.32
CA GLY A 44 46.03 37.82 -13.63
C GLY A 44 45.24 37.02 -12.59
N TYR A 45 45.94 36.35 -11.68
CA TYR A 45 45.34 35.53 -10.62
C TYR A 45 45.77 36.03 -9.24
N ASP A 46 44.89 35.87 -8.25
CA ASP A 46 45.13 36.26 -6.87
C ASP A 46 45.70 35.09 -6.06
N ILE A 47 46.66 35.39 -5.19
CA ILE A 47 47.39 34.42 -4.38
C ILE A 47 47.08 34.66 -2.92
N PHE A 48 46.60 33.62 -2.24
CA PHE A 48 46.36 33.57 -0.81
C PHE A 48 47.29 32.53 -0.17
N ILE A 49 47.86 32.85 0.99
CA ILE A 49 48.68 31.95 1.79
C ILE A 49 48.10 31.88 3.19
N ASP A 50 47.80 30.68 3.67
CA ASP A 50 47.17 30.40 4.97
C ASP A 50 45.90 31.26 5.21
N GLY A 51 45.07 31.36 4.16
CA GLY A 51 43.84 32.17 4.16
C GLY A 51 44.05 33.68 4.05
N SER A 52 45.29 34.17 4.04
CA SER A 52 45.60 35.60 3.90
C SER A 52 45.92 35.98 2.46
N TYR A 53 45.30 37.03 1.94
CA TYR A 53 45.65 37.57 0.63
C TYR A 53 47.08 38.11 0.63
N VAL A 54 47.89 37.70 -0.36
CA VAL A 54 49.28 38.11 -0.50
C VAL A 54 49.45 39.10 -1.63
N VAL A 55 49.12 38.69 -2.86
CA VAL A 55 49.37 39.49 -4.06
C VAL A 55 48.53 38.99 -5.24
N SER A 56 48.24 39.88 -6.18
CA SER A 56 47.71 39.54 -7.51
C SER A 56 48.85 39.48 -8.52
N SER A 57 48.99 38.36 -9.22
CA SER A 57 50.06 38.14 -10.20
C SER A 57 49.62 38.56 -11.60
N PRO A 58 50.23 39.59 -12.21
CA PRO A 58 49.92 39.98 -13.60
C PRO A 58 50.56 39.05 -14.64
N MET A 59 51.44 38.13 -14.22
CA MET A 59 52.17 37.21 -15.08
C MET A 59 51.86 35.75 -14.72
N GLU A 60 52.26 34.82 -15.59
CA GLU A 60 52.18 33.36 -15.37
C GLU A 60 53.07 32.88 -14.22
N THR A 61 54.01 33.70 -13.76
CA THR A 61 54.90 33.34 -12.65
C THR A 61 54.90 34.43 -11.59
N ALA A 62 54.71 34.03 -10.34
CA ALA A 62 54.83 34.88 -9.16
C ALA A 62 55.85 34.29 -8.20
N THR A 63 56.65 35.13 -7.54
CA THR A 63 57.54 34.68 -6.46
C THR A 63 57.24 35.45 -5.18
N ILE A 64 56.94 34.72 -4.11
CA ILE A 64 56.73 35.24 -2.76
C ILE A 64 57.98 34.95 -1.95
N HIS A 65 58.55 35.99 -1.36
CA HIS A 65 59.75 35.92 -0.54
C HIS A 65 59.39 35.95 0.96
N ASP A 66 60.38 35.62 1.78
CA ASP A 66 60.31 35.73 3.25
C ASP A 66 59.17 34.95 3.92
N LEU A 67 58.78 33.81 3.35
CA LEU A 67 57.78 32.92 3.95
C LEU A 67 58.41 32.14 5.11
N ALA A 68 57.62 31.91 6.16
CA ALA A 68 58.03 31.10 7.29
C ALA A 68 58.39 29.67 6.83
N VAL A 69 59.34 29.04 7.49
CA VAL A 69 59.68 27.64 7.21
C VAL A 69 58.60 26.75 7.82
N GLY A 70 58.00 25.89 7.00
CA GLY A 70 56.89 25.03 7.43
C GLY A 70 55.88 24.74 6.31
N PRO A 71 54.81 23.99 6.63
CA PRO A 71 53.70 23.80 5.72
C PRO A 71 52.89 25.09 5.58
N HIS A 72 52.49 25.39 4.34
CA HIS A 72 51.65 26.51 3.97
C HIS A 72 50.54 26.02 3.04
N GLU A 73 49.35 26.58 3.20
CA GLU A 73 48.22 26.39 2.29
C GLU A 73 48.18 27.53 1.28
N VAL A 74 48.25 27.20 0.00
CA VAL A 74 48.30 28.16 -1.10
C VAL A 74 47.01 28.05 -1.89
N LYS A 75 46.26 29.15 -1.95
CA LYS A 75 45.01 29.24 -2.71
C LYS A 75 45.16 30.25 -3.85
N LEU A 76 44.78 29.83 -5.04
CA LEU A 76 44.81 30.63 -6.27
C LEU A 76 43.39 30.85 -6.77
N THR A 77 42.99 32.11 -6.91
CA THR A 77 41.66 32.48 -7.43
C THR A 77 41.80 33.38 -8.64
N LYS A 78 40.89 33.22 -9.60
CA LYS A 78 40.76 34.11 -10.75
C LYS A 78 39.31 34.05 -11.22
N GLU A 79 38.78 35.19 -11.66
CA GLU A 79 37.45 35.25 -12.28
C GLU A 79 37.38 34.31 -13.48
N ASP A 80 36.24 33.61 -13.65
CA ASP A 80 36.00 32.60 -14.68
C ASP A 80 36.97 31.40 -14.68
N CYS A 81 37.63 31.11 -13.54
CA CYS A 81 38.50 29.95 -13.37
C CYS A 81 38.14 29.14 -12.12
N ILE A 82 38.36 27.83 -12.20
CA ILE A 82 38.26 26.93 -11.03
C ILE A 82 39.35 27.33 -10.02
N THR A 83 38.95 27.51 -8.75
CA THR A 83 39.88 27.81 -7.65
C THR A 83 40.78 26.61 -7.37
N VAL A 84 42.08 26.85 -7.18
CA VAL A 84 43.06 25.80 -6.86
C VAL A 84 43.58 26.02 -5.44
N GLU A 85 43.60 24.94 -4.64
CA GLU A 85 44.14 24.93 -3.28
C GLU A 85 45.20 23.83 -3.17
N GLU A 86 46.41 24.19 -2.77
CA GLU A 86 47.57 23.29 -2.71
C GLU A 86 48.35 23.47 -1.42
N ARG A 87 48.93 22.37 -0.92
CA ARG A 87 49.77 22.41 0.30
C ARG A 87 51.24 22.31 -0.07
N VAL A 88 52.03 23.31 0.30
CA VAL A 88 53.47 23.35 0.06
C VAL A 88 54.25 23.37 1.37
N THR A 89 55.50 22.90 1.37
CA THR A 89 56.40 23.00 2.53
C THR A 89 57.60 23.87 2.19
N ILE A 90 57.70 25.03 2.83
CA ILE A 90 58.78 25.99 2.63
C ILE A 90 60.00 25.56 3.45
N ARG A 91 61.17 25.54 2.81
CA ARG A 91 62.46 25.20 3.43
C ARG A 91 63.33 26.45 3.62
N SER A 92 64.13 26.44 4.69
CA SER A 92 65.00 27.58 5.02
C SER A 92 65.99 27.89 3.89
N GLY A 93 66.02 29.14 3.45
CA GLY A 93 66.93 29.65 2.42
C GLY A 93 66.70 29.08 1.01
N ALA A 94 65.64 28.30 0.80
CA ALA A 94 65.35 27.66 -0.48
C ALA A 94 64.09 28.23 -1.14
N THR A 95 64.05 28.14 -2.47
CA THR A 95 62.87 28.47 -3.27
C THR A 95 62.12 27.20 -3.63
N THR A 96 60.88 27.09 -3.15
CA THR A 96 59.95 26.01 -3.49
C THR A 96 59.22 26.39 -4.77
N ILE A 97 59.07 25.46 -5.72
CA ILE A 97 58.35 25.71 -6.97
C ILE A 97 57.03 24.95 -6.93
N LEU A 98 55.93 25.66 -7.17
CA LEU A 98 54.59 25.12 -7.31
C LEU A 98 54.13 25.34 -8.76
N GLU A 99 53.92 24.26 -9.52
CA GLU A 99 53.39 24.32 -10.88
C GLU A 99 51.88 24.02 -10.83
N VAL A 100 51.07 24.95 -11.34
CA VAL A 100 49.61 24.91 -11.31
C VAL A 100 49.07 25.08 -12.73
N THR A 101 47.98 24.39 -13.04
CA THR A 101 47.21 24.60 -14.26
C THR A 101 45.77 24.92 -13.87
N MET A 102 45.38 26.19 -13.99
CA MET A 102 43.99 26.62 -13.80
C MET A 102 43.17 26.32 -15.06
N ILE A 103 41.96 25.78 -14.84
CA ILE A 103 40.96 25.57 -15.89
C ILE A 103 40.02 26.77 -15.86
N CYS A 104 39.96 27.49 -16.98
CA CYS A 104 39.18 28.72 -17.12
C CYS A 104 38.21 28.63 -18.31
N GLY A 105 37.08 29.31 -18.23
CA GLY A 105 36.10 29.40 -19.33
C GLY A 105 35.21 28.17 -19.52
N GLY A 106 35.08 27.32 -18.50
CA GLY A 106 33.99 26.34 -18.42
C GLY A 106 32.76 27.00 -17.80
N GLU A 107 31.57 26.72 -18.34
CA GLU A 107 30.32 27.01 -17.65
C GLU A 107 30.43 26.35 -16.27
N GLN A 108 30.49 27.17 -15.21
CA GLN A 108 30.58 26.63 -13.86
C GLN A 108 29.44 25.60 -13.71
N PRO A 109 29.72 24.37 -13.23
CA PRO A 109 28.65 23.41 -13.04
C PRO A 109 27.54 24.10 -12.23
N PRO A 110 26.27 23.98 -12.66
CA PRO A 110 25.16 24.61 -11.97
C PRO A 110 25.31 24.32 -10.48
N PRO A 111 25.10 25.31 -9.58
CA PRO A 111 25.15 25.05 -8.16
C PRO A 111 24.28 23.83 -7.86
N GLU A 112 24.86 22.85 -7.18
CA GLU A 112 24.17 21.64 -6.78
C GLU A 112 22.89 22.05 -6.06
N GLN A 113 21.74 21.71 -6.65
CA GLN A 113 20.47 22.18 -6.13
C GLN A 113 20.15 21.35 -4.89
N LYS A 114 19.77 22.01 -3.80
CA LYS A 114 19.40 21.35 -2.55
C LYS A 114 18.15 20.48 -2.79
N ASP A 115 18.23 19.27 -2.30
CA ASP A 115 17.22 18.22 -2.33
C ASP A 115 17.22 17.60 -0.92
N ASP A 116 16.15 17.81 -0.16
CA ASP A 116 16.10 17.55 1.29
C ASP A 116 15.73 16.11 1.64
N ASP A 117 15.03 15.40 0.76
CA ASP A 117 14.64 13.99 0.91
C ASP A 117 15.29 13.06 -0.11
N GLU A 118 16.11 13.60 -1.00
CA GLU A 118 16.95 12.86 -1.94
C GLU A 118 16.14 12.03 -2.96
N ASP A 119 14.96 12.52 -3.32
CA ASP A 119 14.07 11.87 -4.31
C ASP A 119 14.43 12.21 -5.78
N GLY A 120 15.38 13.13 -5.98
CA GLY A 120 15.87 13.58 -7.27
C GLY A 120 15.18 14.82 -7.83
N ILE A 121 14.19 15.36 -7.12
CA ILE A 121 13.51 16.61 -7.44
C ILE A 121 14.01 17.70 -6.48
N PRO A 122 14.67 18.77 -6.98
CA PRO A 122 15.15 19.83 -6.11
C PRO A 122 14.03 20.51 -5.34
N ASN A 123 14.29 20.95 -4.10
CA ASN A 123 13.32 21.59 -3.20
C ASN A 123 12.51 22.74 -3.81
N GLN A 124 13.02 23.40 -4.85
CA GLN A 124 12.32 24.50 -5.53
C GLN A 124 11.21 24.02 -6.48
N LYS A 125 11.22 22.75 -6.85
CA LYS A 125 10.28 22.07 -7.75
C LYS A 125 9.50 20.95 -7.06
N ASP A 126 9.98 20.52 -5.91
CA ASP A 126 9.35 19.50 -5.09
C ASP A 126 8.24 20.11 -4.22
N ASN A 127 7.05 19.52 -4.33
CA ASN A 127 5.86 19.90 -3.59
C ASN A 127 5.60 18.99 -2.38
N CYS A 128 6.33 17.89 -2.25
CA CYS A 128 6.18 16.93 -1.19
C CYS A 128 7.50 16.83 -0.41
N HIS A 129 7.46 16.13 0.73
CA HIS A 129 8.68 15.81 1.46
C HIS A 129 8.57 14.36 1.91
N ASN A 130 9.22 13.46 1.19
CA ASN A 130 9.02 12.01 1.19
C ASN A 130 10.36 11.27 1.27
N PRO A 131 11.11 11.43 2.37
CA PRO A 131 12.35 10.70 2.57
C PRO A 131 12.12 9.19 2.52
N GLY A 132 12.85 8.52 1.63
CA GLY A 132 12.77 7.07 1.44
C GLY A 132 11.87 6.60 0.28
N CYS A 133 11.18 7.51 -0.41
CA CYS A 133 10.41 7.20 -1.62
C CYS A 133 10.86 8.08 -2.78
N ASN A 134 11.54 7.46 -3.75
CA ASN A 134 12.05 8.08 -4.97
C ASN A 134 11.20 7.76 -6.22
N LEU A 135 10.11 7.00 -6.07
CA LEU A 135 9.11 6.79 -7.13
C LEU A 135 8.10 7.94 -7.10
N VAL A 136 8.53 9.10 -7.60
CA VAL A 136 7.75 10.35 -7.54
C VAL A 136 7.23 10.80 -8.90
N ASP A 137 6.18 11.60 -8.90
CA ASP A 137 5.66 12.28 -10.08
C ASP A 137 6.51 13.52 -10.43
N THR A 138 6.11 14.24 -11.49
CA THR A 138 6.84 15.46 -11.93
C THR A 138 6.84 16.61 -10.93
N ARG A 139 6.09 16.49 -9.83
CA ARG A 139 5.97 17.47 -8.75
C ARG A 139 6.73 17.04 -7.50
N GLY A 140 7.46 15.93 -7.52
CA GLY A 140 8.17 15.38 -6.36
C GLY A 140 7.28 14.65 -5.36
N CYS A 141 6.01 14.38 -5.70
CA CYS A 141 5.13 13.65 -4.80
C CYS A 141 5.14 12.15 -5.10
N PRO A 142 5.06 11.27 -4.08
CA PRO A 142 4.96 9.82 -4.28
C PRO A 142 3.88 9.48 -5.30
N ARG A 143 4.27 8.69 -6.29
CA ARG A 143 3.40 8.23 -7.35
C ARG A 143 2.48 7.13 -6.81
N ASP A 144 1.21 7.19 -7.17
CA ASP A 144 0.23 6.13 -6.98
C ASP A 144 -0.24 5.75 -8.40
N SER A 145 0.18 4.57 -8.87
CA SER A 145 0.06 4.17 -10.26
C SER A 145 -1.29 3.56 -10.60
N ASP A 146 -2.02 3.03 -9.61
CA ASP A 146 -3.36 2.49 -9.82
C ASP A 146 -4.48 3.33 -9.19
N ASP A 147 -4.16 4.35 -8.38
CA ASP A 147 -5.10 5.23 -7.69
C ASP A 147 -5.96 4.49 -6.65
N ASP A 148 -5.34 3.63 -5.82
CA ASP A 148 -5.98 2.94 -4.69
C ASP A 148 -5.82 3.66 -3.33
N GLY A 149 -4.95 4.68 -3.28
CA GLY A 149 -4.70 5.50 -2.10
C GLY A 149 -3.45 5.11 -1.30
N LEU A 150 -2.74 4.06 -1.68
CA LEU A 150 -1.35 3.80 -1.31
C LEU A 150 -0.42 4.21 -2.47
N ASN A 151 0.74 4.77 -2.16
CA ASN A 151 1.72 5.12 -3.19
C ASN A 151 2.59 3.89 -3.54
N ASP A 152 3.18 3.89 -4.74
CA ASP A 152 4.00 2.82 -5.30
C ASP A 152 5.19 2.38 -4.40
N CYS A 153 5.61 3.20 -3.45
CA CYS A 153 6.66 2.85 -2.47
C CYS A 153 6.12 2.07 -1.26
N GLU A 154 4.83 2.20 -0.96
CA GLU A 154 4.14 1.55 0.17
C GLU A 154 3.21 0.41 -0.29
N ASP A 155 2.93 0.32 -1.58
CA ASP A 155 2.07 -0.67 -2.22
C ASP A 155 2.85 -1.93 -2.67
N GLU A 156 2.39 -3.11 -2.23
CA GLU A 156 2.96 -4.40 -2.65
C GLU A 156 2.50 -4.81 -4.07
N CYS A 157 1.43 -4.22 -4.59
CA CYS A 157 0.83 -4.46 -5.90
C CYS A 157 0.57 -3.17 -6.71
N PRO A 158 1.60 -2.38 -7.11
CA PRO A 158 1.48 -0.98 -7.62
C PRO A 158 0.68 -0.72 -8.91
N THR A 159 0.01 -1.73 -9.47
CA THR A 159 -0.73 -1.62 -10.74
C THR A 159 -2.11 -2.26 -10.67
N ARG A 160 -2.51 -2.76 -9.50
CA ARG A 160 -3.77 -3.45 -9.27
C ARG A 160 -4.36 -2.93 -7.97
N LYS A 161 -5.43 -2.15 -8.09
CA LYS A 161 -6.11 -1.56 -6.94
C LYS A 161 -6.34 -2.57 -5.83
N GLY A 162 -5.86 -2.27 -4.64
CA GLY A 162 -6.16 -3.03 -3.45
C GLY A 162 -6.67 -2.15 -2.32
N SER A 163 -6.65 -2.72 -1.12
CA SER A 163 -7.00 -2.01 0.09
C SER A 163 -5.75 -1.70 0.91
N PRO A 164 -5.74 -0.62 1.72
CA PRO A 164 -4.64 -0.38 2.64
C PRO A 164 -4.43 -1.48 3.70
N VAL A 165 -5.45 -2.29 3.98
CA VAL A 165 -5.36 -3.43 4.91
C VAL A 165 -4.51 -4.55 4.30
N ASP A 166 -4.65 -4.75 2.98
CA ASP A 166 -3.95 -5.77 2.20
C ASP A 166 -2.71 -5.21 1.50
N LYS A 167 -2.18 -4.06 1.98
CA LYS A 167 -1.00 -3.36 1.45
C LYS A 167 -1.06 -3.06 -0.05
N GLY A 168 -2.24 -2.66 -0.51
CA GLY A 168 -2.48 -2.25 -1.90
C GLY A 168 -2.67 -3.43 -2.87
N CYS A 169 -2.65 -4.66 -2.36
CA CYS A 169 -3.02 -5.82 -3.17
C CYS A 169 -4.53 -6.06 -3.16
N PRO A 170 -5.14 -6.40 -4.32
CA PRO A 170 -6.52 -6.85 -4.35
C PRO A 170 -6.65 -8.17 -3.59
N GLN A 171 -7.74 -8.33 -2.86
CA GLN A 171 -8.07 -9.63 -2.29
C GLN A 171 -8.43 -10.57 -3.44
N GLU A 172 -7.85 -11.77 -3.45
CA GLU A 172 -8.22 -12.82 -4.42
C GLU A 172 -9.69 -13.26 -4.24
N GLU A 173 -10.30 -12.91 -3.09
CA GLU A 173 -11.72 -13.11 -2.75
C GLU A 173 -12.70 -12.40 -3.70
N ASP A 174 -12.24 -11.43 -4.51
CA ASP A 174 -13.10 -10.79 -5.52
C ASP A 174 -13.37 -11.71 -6.73
N ASN A 175 -12.56 -12.76 -6.91
CA ASN A 175 -12.65 -13.70 -8.03
C ASN A 175 -12.92 -15.15 -7.56
N ASP A 176 -13.39 -15.38 -6.33
CA ASP A 176 -13.79 -16.69 -5.79
C ASP A 176 -14.94 -16.46 -4.81
N LYS A 177 -16.17 -16.38 -5.35
CA LYS A 177 -17.35 -15.86 -4.62
C LYS A 177 -17.81 -16.77 -3.49
N ASP A 178 -17.69 -18.08 -3.65
CA ASP A 178 -18.05 -19.11 -2.66
C ASP A 178 -16.88 -19.55 -1.80
N ARG A 179 -15.64 -19.23 -2.18
CA ARG A 179 -14.44 -19.45 -1.36
C ARG A 179 -14.12 -20.94 -1.23
N ASP A 180 -14.35 -21.69 -2.29
CA ASP A 180 -14.07 -23.12 -2.33
C ASP A 180 -12.61 -23.42 -2.76
N GLY A 181 -11.88 -22.39 -3.22
CA GLY A 181 -10.49 -22.47 -3.68
C GLY A 181 -10.35 -22.50 -5.21
N TYR A 182 -11.44 -22.45 -5.96
CA TYR A 182 -11.47 -22.26 -7.41
C TYR A 182 -11.88 -20.83 -7.78
N PRO A 183 -11.14 -20.16 -8.67
CA PRO A 183 -11.56 -18.84 -9.14
C PRO A 183 -12.87 -18.90 -9.93
N ASP A 184 -13.78 -17.94 -9.75
CA ASP A 184 -15.05 -17.71 -10.48
C ASP A 184 -14.97 -17.94 -12.00
N ASP A 185 -13.82 -17.67 -12.63
CA ASP A 185 -13.62 -17.83 -14.08
C ASP A 185 -13.26 -19.26 -14.51
N GLN A 186 -12.96 -20.11 -13.53
CA GLN A 186 -12.58 -21.51 -13.62
C GLN A 186 -13.52 -22.42 -12.83
N ASP A 187 -14.38 -21.86 -11.99
CA ASP A 187 -15.39 -22.57 -11.22
C ASP A 187 -16.67 -22.76 -12.04
N ALA A 188 -17.03 -24.01 -12.25
CA ALA A 188 -18.26 -24.39 -12.95
C ALA A 188 -19.48 -24.41 -12.02
N CYS A 189 -19.28 -24.41 -10.71
CA CYS A 189 -20.31 -24.50 -9.70
C CYS A 189 -20.32 -23.23 -8.82
N HIS A 190 -21.35 -23.11 -7.97
CA HIS A 190 -21.35 -22.10 -6.92
C HIS A 190 -21.71 -22.77 -5.59
N ASN A 191 -20.74 -23.00 -4.72
CA ASN A 191 -20.86 -23.91 -3.56
C ASN A 191 -20.17 -23.34 -2.30
N PRO A 192 -20.75 -22.30 -1.68
CA PRO A 192 -20.16 -21.64 -0.50
C PRO A 192 -20.03 -22.54 0.74
N ASP A 193 -20.72 -23.67 0.77
CA ASP A 193 -20.73 -24.61 1.89
C ASP A 193 -19.81 -25.83 1.68
N CYS A 194 -19.08 -25.93 0.55
CA CYS A 194 -18.27 -27.10 0.24
C CYS A 194 -16.97 -26.74 -0.51
N SER A 195 -15.83 -27.02 0.12
CA SER A 195 -14.49 -26.86 -0.50
C SER A 195 -13.86 -28.19 -0.97
N LEU A 196 -14.61 -29.30 -0.88
CA LEU A 196 -14.20 -30.61 -1.42
C LEU A 196 -14.75 -30.74 -2.84
N VAL A 197 -13.99 -30.22 -3.79
CA VAL A 197 -14.42 -30.10 -5.19
C VAL A 197 -13.52 -30.85 -6.16
N ASP A 198 -14.03 -31.10 -7.35
CA ASP A 198 -13.32 -31.74 -8.46
C ASP A 198 -12.36 -30.77 -9.18
N ASP A 199 -11.91 -31.15 -10.38
CA ASP A 199 -11.02 -30.30 -11.19
C ASP A 199 -11.74 -29.15 -11.91
N GLN A 200 -13.05 -29.00 -11.71
CA GLN A 200 -13.91 -27.96 -12.28
C GLN A 200 -14.56 -27.06 -11.21
N GLY A 201 -14.19 -27.22 -9.93
CA GLY A 201 -14.79 -26.45 -8.83
C GLY A 201 -16.14 -26.98 -8.35
N CYS A 202 -16.59 -28.15 -8.82
CA CYS A 202 -17.87 -28.72 -8.39
C CYS A 202 -17.71 -29.70 -7.22
N PRO A 203 -18.63 -29.71 -6.24
CA PRO A 203 -18.60 -30.65 -5.11
C PRO A 203 -18.45 -32.10 -5.56
N LEU A 204 -17.52 -32.83 -4.93
CA LEU A 204 -17.35 -34.26 -5.17
C LEU A 204 -18.54 -35.05 -4.62
N ASP A 205 -18.98 -36.06 -5.37
CA ASP A 205 -19.95 -37.08 -4.96
C ASP A 205 -19.30 -38.44 -5.24
N SER A 206 -18.67 -39.00 -4.21
CA SER A 206 -17.76 -40.13 -4.34
C SER A 206 -18.45 -41.47 -4.57
N ASP A 207 -19.69 -41.65 -4.12
CA ASP A 207 -20.47 -42.88 -4.29
C ASP A 207 -21.66 -42.75 -5.26
N GLU A 208 -21.84 -41.55 -5.84
CA GLU A 208 -22.81 -41.22 -6.88
C GLU A 208 -24.27 -41.42 -6.41
N ASP A 209 -24.55 -41.18 -5.13
CA ASP A 209 -25.89 -41.31 -4.54
C ASP A 209 -26.78 -40.04 -4.69
N GLY A 210 -26.18 -38.95 -5.18
CA GLY A 210 -26.84 -37.67 -5.39
C GLY A 210 -26.74 -36.72 -4.20
N MET A 211 -25.96 -37.06 -3.17
CA MET A 211 -25.54 -36.21 -2.06
C MET A 211 -24.01 -36.03 -2.12
N ASN A 212 -23.53 -34.78 -2.21
CA ASN A 212 -22.07 -34.57 -2.28
C ASN A 212 -21.37 -34.89 -0.96
N ASP A 213 -20.07 -35.18 -1.02
CA ASP A 213 -19.20 -35.58 0.09
C ASP A 213 -19.20 -34.59 1.27
N CYS A 214 -19.54 -33.32 1.05
CA CYS A 214 -19.66 -32.31 2.10
C CYS A 214 -20.98 -32.40 2.88
N MET A 215 -22.03 -32.95 2.27
CA MET A 215 -23.38 -33.06 2.84
C MET A 215 -23.76 -34.50 3.22
N ASP A 216 -22.98 -35.48 2.77
CA ASP A 216 -23.17 -36.90 3.02
C ASP A 216 -22.51 -37.35 4.35
N GLU A 217 -23.27 -38.02 5.22
CA GLU A 217 -22.73 -38.62 6.46
C GLU A 217 -21.91 -39.90 6.19
N CYS A 218 -22.11 -40.55 5.03
CA CYS A 218 -21.44 -41.75 4.56
C CYS A 218 -20.88 -41.62 3.12
N PRO A 219 -19.89 -40.72 2.86
CA PRO A 219 -19.43 -40.32 1.50
C PRO A 219 -18.84 -41.39 0.58
N GLN A 220 -18.91 -42.68 0.91
CA GLN A 220 -18.31 -43.77 0.15
C GLN A 220 -19.27 -44.97 0.04
N GLU A 221 -20.49 -44.84 0.54
CA GLU A 221 -21.49 -45.90 0.63
C GLU A 221 -22.86 -45.35 0.26
N TYR A 222 -23.30 -45.65 -0.97
CA TYR A 222 -24.60 -45.22 -1.50
C TYR A 222 -25.74 -45.28 -0.47
N GLY A 223 -26.39 -44.14 -0.23
CA GLY A 223 -27.59 -44.02 0.59
C GLY A 223 -28.68 -43.20 -0.07
N GLU A 224 -29.82 -43.06 0.62
CA GLU A 224 -30.86 -42.14 0.17
C GLU A 224 -30.72 -40.80 0.91
N ARG A 225 -31.14 -39.70 0.27
CA ARG A 225 -31.16 -38.35 0.89
C ARG A 225 -31.90 -38.32 2.23
N ARG A 226 -32.97 -39.11 2.41
CA ARG A 226 -33.74 -39.18 3.67
C ARG A 226 -32.93 -39.77 4.83
N ASP A 227 -31.94 -40.60 4.49
CA ASP A 227 -31.04 -41.31 5.41
C ASP A 227 -29.67 -40.63 5.46
N LYS A 228 -29.57 -39.38 4.95
CA LYS A 228 -28.38 -38.53 4.91
C LYS A 228 -27.17 -39.17 4.20
N GLY A 229 -27.46 -39.86 3.11
CA GLY A 229 -26.45 -40.54 2.27
C GLY A 229 -25.90 -41.83 2.88
N CYS A 230 -26.42 -42.28 4.03
CA CYS A 230 -26.07 -43.59 4.58
C CYS A 230 -27.00 -44.70 4.08
N PRO A 231 -26.50 -45.93 3.90
CA PRO A 231 -27.33 -47.09 3.60
C PRO A 231 -28.42 -47.26 4.65
N ALA A 232 -29.64 -47.57 4.21
CA ALA A 232 -30.72 -47.89 5.13
C ALA A 232 -30.27 -49.02 6.06
N GLU A 233 -30.23 -48.75 7.36
CA GLU A 233 -30.13 -49.78 8.39
C GLU A 233 -31.28 -50.75 8.09
N ILE A 234 -30.93 -51.93 7.58
CA ILE A 234 -31.89 -53.03 7.45
C ILE A 234 -32.31 -53.32 8.88
N GLY A 235 -33.40 -52.70 9.29
CA GLY A 235 -34.10 -53.09 10.49
C GLY A 235 -34.28 -54.59 10.36
N GLU A 236 -33.59 -55.34 11.21
CA GLU A 236 -34.14 -56.60 11.66
C GLU A 236 -35.47 -56.20 12.30
N ASP A 237 -36.51 -56.15 11.48
CA ASP A 237 -37.87 -56.02 11.93
C ASP A 237 -38.08 -57.23 12.83
N GLU A 238 -37.99 -57.00 14.14
CA GLU A 238 -38.75 -57.75 15.11
C GLU A 238 -40.22 -57.56 14.73
N ASP A 239 -40.68 -58.34 13.75
CA ASP A 239 -42.08 -58.60 13.47
C ASP A 239 -42.67 -59.29 14.70
N LYS A 240 -43.04 -58.47 15.69
CA LYS A 240 -43.96 -58.84 16.74
C LYS A 240 -45.37 -58.83 16.15
N GLY A 241 -45.66 -59.89 15.42
CA GLY A 241 -46.87 -60.69 15.60
C GLY A 241 -48.15 -60.08 15.06
N GLU A 242 -48.53 -60.53 13.86
CA GLU A 242 -49.89 -60.99 13.59
C GLU A 242 -49.85 -62.36 12.89
N GLU A 243 -49.60 -63.42 13.67
CA GLU A 243 -50.17 -64.73 13.35
C GLU A 243 -51.68 -64.64 13.61
N GLU A 244 -52.48 -64.62 12.54
CA GLU A 244 -53.69 -65.42 12.34
C GLU A 244 -54.56 -64.80 11.22
N ARG A 245 -54.44 -65.30 9.99
CA ARG A 245 -55.47 -66.19 9.42
C ARG A 245 -55.18 -66.62 7.98
N GLU A 246 -54.94 -67.93 7.91
CA GLU A 246 -55.58 -68.88 7.00
C GLU A 246 -55.30 -68.75 5.49
N GLU A 247 -54.40 -69.64 5.07
CA GLU A 247 -54.50 -70.49 3.89
C GLU A 247 -55.83 -70.43 3.13
N GLU A 248 -55.79 -70.01 1.87
CA GLU A 248 -56.30 -70.81 0.76
C GLU A 248 -55.39 -70.60 -0.47
N ARG A 249 -54.54 -71.61 -0.73
CA ARG A 249 -54.06 -71.88 -2.09
C ARG A 249 -55.22 -72.49 -2.85
N GLU A 250 -55.69 -71.83 -3.90
CA GLU A 250 -56.24 -72.52 -5.07
C GLU A 250 -55.89 -71.77 -6.36
N GLU A 251 -55.84 -72.54 -7.43
CA GLU A 251 -55.06 -72.39 -8.66
C GLU A 251 -55.61 -71.34 -9.63
N GLY A 252 -54.73 -70.74 -10.44
CA GLY A 252 -55.14 -69.86 -11.54
C GLY A 252 -53.99 -69.43 -12.44
N GLU A 253 -53.81 -70.15 -13.54
CA GLU A 253 -53.00 -69.77 -14.69
C GLU A 253 -53.46 -68.41 -15.25
N GLY A 254 -52.54 -67.51 -15.58
CA GLY A 254 -52.89 -66.24 -16.21
C GLY A 254 -51.68 -65.39 -16.55
N GLU A 255 -51.27 -65.45 -17.82
CA GLU A 255 -50.24 -64.62 -18.42
C GLU A 255 -50.66 -63.13 -18.43
N GLY A 256 -49.71 -62.25 -18.08
CA GLY A 256 -49.73 -60.83 -18.43
C GLY A 256 -50.34 -59.90 -17.38
N GLU A 257 -49.49 -59.10 -16.73
CA GLU A 257 -49.69 -57.68 -16.39
C GLU A 257 -48.43 -57.16 -15.63
N GLU A 258 -47.26 -57.19 -16.28
CA GLU A 258 -46.06 -56.47 -15.82
C GLU A 258 -45.91 -55.12 -16.54
N GLU A 259 -46.96 -54.29 -16.63
CA GLU A 259 -46.79 -52.89 -17.01
C GLU A 259 -47.87 -52.03 -16.34
N ARG A 260 -47.74 -51.78 -15.04
CA ARG A 260 -48.53 -50.73 -14.38
C ARG A 260 -47.93 -50.10 -13.11
N ASP A 261 -46.65 -50.33 -12.82
CA ASP A 261 -45.98 -49.77 -11.63
C ASP A 261 -44.63 -49.10 -11.95
N ARG A 262 -44.43 -48.55 -13.17
CA ARG A 262 -43.26 -47.69 -13.50
C ARG A 262 -43.60 -46.21 -13.74
N ASP A 263 -44.87 -45.84 -13.63
CA ASP A 263 -45.31 -44.46 -13.87
C ASP A 263 -45.64 -43.70 -12.57
N ARG A 264 -45.60 -44.34 -11.39
CA ARG A 264 -45.88 -43.67 -10.11
C ARG A 264 -44.65 -42.99 -9.48
N ASP A 265 -43.46 -43.33 -9.94
CA ASP A 265 -42.19 -42.76 -9.46
C ASP A 265 -41.50 -41.88 -10.52
N ARG A 266 -42.21 -41.55 -11.61
CA ARG A 266 -41.67 -40.63 -12.62
C ARG A 266 -41.77 -39.22 -12.04
N ASP A 267 -40.64 -38.56 -11.89
CA ASP A 267 -40.48 -37.19 -11.44
C ASP A 267 -39.60 -36.49 -12.49
N ARG A 268 -40.24 -35.76 -13.41
CA ARG A 268 -39.64 -35.27 -14.66
C ARG A 268 -38.63 -34.15 -14.43
N ASP A 269 -38.98 -33.24 -13.55
CA ASP A 269 -38.22 -32.05 -13.20
C ASP A 269 -37.41 -32.21 -11.90
N ARG A 270 -37.58 -33.34 -11.22
CA ARG A 270 -36.75 -33.80 -10.10
C ARG A 270 -36.85 -32.88 -8.88
N ASP A 271 -38.05 -32.38 -8.62
CA ASP A 271 -38.33 -31.54 -7.47
C ASP A 271 -38.71 -32.34 -6.20
N GLY A 272 -38.86 -33.67 -6.34
CA GLY A 272 -39.22 -34.59 -5.28
C GLY A 272 -40.72 -34.91 -5.21
N VAL A 273 -41.54 -34.33 -6.10
CA VAL A 273 -42.96 -34.63 -6.26
C VAL A 273 -43.16 -35.44 -7.54
N PRO A 274 -43.76 -36.65 -7.50
CA PRO A 274 -43.99 -37.43 -8.71
C PRO A 274 -44.92 -36.72 -9.71
N ASP A 275 -44.73 -36.94 -11.02
CA ASP A 275 -45.51 -36.40 -12.15
C ASP A 275 -47.04 -36.54 -11.98
N ASP A 276 -47.50 -37.51 -11.17
CA ASP A 276 -48.94 -37.74 -10.91
C ASP A 276 -49.52 -36.90 -9.77
N GLN A 277 -48.65 -36.26 -8.99
CA GLN A 277 -48.92 -35.38 -7.85
C GLN A 277 -48.35 -33.97 -8.03
N ASP A 278 -47.58 -33.75 -9.09
CA ASP A 278 -46.99 -32.47 -9.45
C ASP A 278 -47.89 -31.67 -10.40
N ASP A 279 -48.29 -30.48 -9.95
CA ASP A 279 -49.09 -29.51 -10.71
C ASP A 279 -48.21 -28.66 -11.66
N CYS A 280 -46.89 -28.68 -11.48
CA CYS A 280 -45.91 -27.82 -12.14
C CYS A 280 -44.81 -28.65 -12.87
N ASP A 281 -43.95 -28.00 -13.65
CA ASP A 281 -42.81 -28.62 -14.37
C ASP A 281 -41.70 -27.56 -14.36
N ASN A 282 -40.89 -27.62 -13.29
CA ASN A 282 -39.93 -26.62 -12.82
C ASN A 282 -38.53 -27.24 -12.61
N PRO A 283 -37.83 -27.62 -13.70
CA PRO A 283 -36.53 -28.28 -13.62
C PRO A 283 -35.41 -27.42 -13.01
N ASP A 284 -35.63 -26.11 -12.89
CA ASP A 284 -34.66 -25.16 -12.31
C ASP A 284 -34.97 -24.83 -10.84
N CYS A 285 -35.93 -25.51 -10.19
CA CYS A 285 -36.38 -25.17 -8.84
C CYS A 285 -36.92 -26.38 -8.07
N SER A 286 -36.12 -26.92 -7.14
CA SER A 286 -36.52 -28.05 -6.28
C SER A 286 -37.16 -27.63 -4.93
N LEU A 287 -37.27 -26.33 -4.66
CA LEU A 287 -37.92 -25.82 -3.44
C LEU A 287 -39.41 -25.54 -3.72
N VAL A 288 -40.24 -26.55 -3.51
CA VAL A 288 -41.65 -26.57 -3.93
C VAL A 288 -42.63 -26.77 -2.77
N ASP A 289 -43.90 -26.46 -3.02
CA ASP A 289 -45.01 -26.77 -2.11
C ASP A 289 -45.46 -28.25 -2.23
N ASP A 290 -46.45 -28.66 -1.44
CA ASP A 290 -46.97 -30.05 -1.45
C ASP A 290 -47.61 -30.47 -2.80
N ARG A 291 -47.65 -29.59 -3.80
CA ARG A 291 -48.18 -29.84 -5.16
C ARG A 291 -47.09 -29.71 -6.23
N GLY A 292 -45.81 -29.68 -5.86
CA GLY A 292 -44.68 -29.56 -6.80
C GLY A 292 -44.51 -28.17 -7.39
N CYS A 293 -45.23 -27.15 -6.90
CA CYS A 293 -45.09 -25.79 -7.45
C CYS A 293 -44.08 -24.95 -6.64
N PRO A 294 -43.21 -24.17 -7.30
CA PRO A 294 -42.27 -23.27 -6.64
C PRO A 294 -42.95 -22.31 -5.65
N ARG A 295 -42.37 -22.21 -4.45
CA ARG A 295 -42.88 -21.31 -3.41
C ARG A 295 -42.55 -19.86 -3.76
N ASP A 296 -43.47 -18.94 -3.47
CA ASP A 296 -43.31 -17.48 -3.54
C ASP A 296 -43.67 -16.92 -2.16
N SER A 297 -42.65 -16.72 -1.33
CA SER A 297 -42.80 -16.45 0.10
C SER A 297 -43.26 -15.03 0.40
N ASP A 298 -42.97 -14.05 -0.47
CA ASP A 298 -43.38 -12.65 -0.31
C ASP A 298 -44.50 -12.20 -1.25
N GLY A 299 -44.86 -13.02 -2.25
CA GLY A 299 -45.99 -12.81 -3.15
C GLY A 299 -45.74 -11.79 -4.24
N ASP A 300 -44.49 -11.52 -4.62
CA ASP A 300 -44.14 -10.50 -5.62
C ASP A 300 -44.21 -10.99 -7.08
N GLY A 301 -44.42 -12.30 -7.26
CA GLY A 301 -44.54 -12.95 -8.56
C GLY A 301 -43.21 -13.49 -9.11
N LEU A 302 -42.15 -13.55 -8.31
CA LEU A 302 -41.01 -14.43 -8.47
C LEU A 302 -41.07 -15.54 -7.41
N SER A 303 -40.71 -16.76 -7.78
CA SER A 303 -40.55 -17.83 -6.80
C SER A 303 -39.26 -17.65 -6.01
N ASP A 304 -39.19 -18.20 -4.78
CA ASP A 304 -38.05 -18.10 -3.86
C ASP A 304 -36.72 -18.52 -4.50
N CYS A 305 -36.75 -19.48 -5.43
CA CYS A 305 -35.58 -19.93 -6.20
C CYS A 305 -35.15 -18.97 -7.32
N MET A 306 -36.00 -18.02 -7.72
CA MET A 306 -35.74 -16.98 -8.72
C MET A 306 -35.67 -15.57 -8.10
N ASP A 307 -35.85 -15.47 -6.78
CA ASP A 307 -35.87 -14.24 -6.01
C ASP A 307 -34.58 -14.07 -5.20
N ASN A 308 -33.89 -12.94 -5.38
CA ASN A 308 -32.69 -12.61 -4.61
C ASN A 308 -33.01 -12.15 -3.17
N CYS A 309 -34.27 -11.83 -2.90
CA CYS A 309 -34.80 -11.35 -1.63
C CYS A 309 -36.14 -12.05 -1.27
N PRO A 310 -36.17 -13.39 -1.04
CA PRO A 310 -37.40 -14.20 -0.95
C PRO A 310 -38.45 -13.79 0.10
N ASP A 311 -38.05 -12.98 1.09
CA ASP A 311 -38.93 -12.49 2.17
C ASP A 311 -39.34 -11.01 1.99
N HIS A 312 -39.00 -10.38 0.86
CA HIS A 312 -39.12 -8.93 0.68
C HIS A 312 -39.55 -8.52 -0.74
N SER A 313 -40.85 -8.32 -0.91
CA SER A 313 -41.44 -8.05 -2.23
C SER A 313 -40.74 -6.96 -3.03
N GLY A 314 -40.37 -7.26 -4.28
CA GLY A 314 -39.77 -6.33 -5.23
C GLY A 314 -40.28 -6.51 -6.66
N PRO A 315 -39.89 -5.64 -7.59
CA PRO A 315 -40.23 -5.84 -9.00
C PRO A 315 -39.29 -6.87 -9.65
N GLN A 316 -39.81 -7.64 -10.62
CA GLN A 316 -39.01 -8.57 -11.44
C GLN A 316 -37.73 -7.93 -12.03
N GLY A 317 -37.80 -6.64 -12.38
CA GLY A 317 -36.65 -5.89 -12.89
C GLY A 317 -35.47 -5.74 -11.92
N SER A 318 -35.66 -6.00 -10.63
CA SER A 318 -34.61 -6.03 -9.59
C SER A 318 -34.42 -7.42 -8.97
N LYS A 319 -34.84 -8.49 -9.68
CA LYS A 319 -34.77 -9.89 -9.21
C LYS A 319 -35.39 -10.05 -7.81
N GLY A 320 -36.57 -9.47 -7.62
CA GLY A 320 -37.38 -9.59 -6.39
C GLY A 320 -36.91 -8.74 -5.21
N CYS A 321 -35.74 -8.10 -5.29
CA CYS A 321 -35.32 -7.19 -4.22
C CYS A 321 -36.05 -5.83 -4.24
N PRO A 322 -36.43 -5.29 -3.07
CA PRO A 322 -37.06 -3.98 -2.98
C PRO A 322 -36.06 -2.91 -3.42
N GLN A 323 -36.46 -2.08 -4.39
CA GLN A 323 -35.63 -0.94 -4.76
C GLN A 323 -35.50 -0.04 -3.54
N GLN A 324 -34.27 0.10 -3.02
CA GLN A 324 -33.99 1.08 -1.99
C GLN A 324 -34.47 2.43 -2.51
N GLY A 325 -35.57 2.89 -1.94
CA GLY A 325 -36.19 4.14 -2.31
C GLY A 325 -35.11 5.20 -2.33
N SER A 326 -34.89 5.76 -3.52
CA SER A 326 -34.19 7.01 -3.76
C SER A 326 -34.26 7.90 -2.53
N CYS A 327 -33.13 8.09 -1.85
CA CYS A 327 -32.94 9.12 -0.83
C CYS A 327 -33.04 10.51 -1.47
N LEU A 328 -34.21 10.88 -2.00
CA LEU A 328 -34.63 12.27 -2.23
C LEU A 328 -35.03 12.91 -0.89
N GLY A 329 -34.19 12.70 0.12
CA GLY A 329 -34.33 13.22 1.48
C GLY A 329 -33.12 14.02 1.97
N SER A 330 -32.10 14.26 1.14
CA SER A 330 -30.84 14.90 1.59
C SER A 330 -30.37 16.13 0.81
N VAL A 331 -31.22 16.77 0.01
CA VAL A 331 -30.82 18.02 -0.69
C VAL A 331 -31.61 19.27 -0.25
N LEU A 332 -32.65 19.15 0.58
CA LEU A 332 -33.48 20.31 0.96
C LEU A 332 -33.15 20.98 2.31
N LEU A 333 -32.15 20.51 3.07
CA LEU A 333 -31.79 21.14 4.35
C LEU A 333 -30.46 21.91 4.34
N SER A 334 -29.62 21.76 3.31
CA SER A 334 -28.33 22.46 3.22
C SER A 334 -28.37 23.76 2.42
N LEU A 335 -29.49 24.10 1.76
CA LEU A 335 -29.60 25.32 0.94
C LEU A 335 -30.22 26.53 1.66
N LEU A 336 -30.74 26.38 2.89
CA LEU A 336 -31.35 27.48 3.66
C LEU A 336 -30.38 28.22 4.60
N MET A 337 -29.16 27.71 4.81
CA MET A 337 -28.14 28.38 5.65
C MET A 337 -27.28 29.40 4.88
N VAL A 338 -27.34 29.45 3.54
CA VAL A 338 -26.46 30.33 2.72
C VAL A 338 -27.16 31.63 2.28
N MET A 339 -28.49 31.74 2.40
CA MET A 339 -29.21 32.97 2.07
C MET A 339 -29.84 33.55 3.35
N GLY A 340 -29.12 34.48 3.98
CA GLY A 340 -29.53 35.17 5.21
C GLY A 340 -30.83 35.96 5.08
N PHE A 341 -31.97 35.27 5.21
CA PHE A 341 -33.27 35.90 5.38
C PHE A 341 -33.62 36.00 6.87
N SER A 342 -33.28 37.16 7.43
CA SER A 342 -33.76 37.64 8.71
C SER A 342 -35.28 37.87 8.65
N LEU A 343 -36.10 36.85 8.91
CA LEU A 343 -37.51 37.07 9.25
C LEU A 343 -37.62 37.58 10.70
N ARG A 344 -37.70 38.91 10.83
CA ARG A 344 -38.27 39.57 12.01
C ARG A 344 -39.74 39.17 12.14
N MET A 345 -40.05 38.22 13.02
CA MET A 345 -41.42 38.11 13.55
C MET A 345 -41.64 39.24 14.57
N ARG A 346 -42.44 40.21 14.16
CA ARG A 346 -43.00 41.25 15.02
C ARG A 346 -44.26 40.68 15.65
N VAL A 347 -44.19 40.28 16.92
CA VAL A 347 -45.39 40.00 17.72
C VAL A 347 -45.91 41.35 18.22
N ASN A 348 -47.17 41.62 17.92
CA ASN A 348 -47.93 42.76 18.41
C ASN A 348 -48.96 42.25 19.41
#